data_AF-A0AA35RDJ3-F1
#
_entry.id   AF-A0AA35RDJ3-F1
#
_cell.length_a   1.000
_cell.length_b   1.000
_cell.length_c   1.000
_cell.angle_alpha   90.00
_cell.angle_beta   90.00
_cell.angle_gamma   90.00
#
_symmetry.space_group_name_H-M   'P 1'
#
loop_
_entity.id
_entity.type
_entity.pdbx_description
1 polymer ?
#
loop_
_entity_poly.entity_id
_entity_poly.type
_entity_poly.pdbx_seq_one_letter_code
_entity_poly.pdbx_strand_id
1 'polypeptide(L)'
;MKYALTFSLLMLMLILMGPVLMTNAQVVKEDDLIIYYSFNKDTLKGDDVVDVSGNKNDGLIKGNDIKSVKGKVGEGMEFPGVSSDYISVREHQYADPIEEISLAAWVKTGQRGMIASWDRSEFFRFAVGDDVGGNNGTTFVAFDTCCPCCHDWFGKTDVADDKWHHLVATSDGKEHRIYVDGKLDEKADAPAKVIGAGLARFGFIGIGSEAGAFDAATGPTWAYGGILDEFMLFHRPLSEKEVKHLANGPENPFAVDPNGKLSTTWGDIKDIQ
;
A
#
# COMPACT_ATOMS: atom_id res chain seq x y z
N MET A 1 15.62 66.21 33.34
CA MET A 1 16.33 65.33 32.38
C MET A 1 16.33 63.89 32.90
N LYS A 2 15.19 63.19 32.89
CA LYS A 2 15.06 61.81 33.42
C LYS A 2 13.91 61.02 32.77
N TYR A 3 13.63 61.17 31.47
CA TYR A 3 12.61 60.34 30.79
C TYR A 3 12.90 60.20 29.29
N ALA A 4 14.04 59.60 28.91
CA ALA A 4 14.34 59.35 27.50
C ALA A 4 15.07 58.02 27.24
N LEU A 5 15.04 57.08 28.19
CA LEU A 5 15.87 55.87 28.11
C LEU A 5 15.19 54.62 28.68
N THR A 6 13.90 54.42 28.39
CA THR A 6 13.21 53.16 28.71
C THR A 6 12.21 52.71 27.64
N PHE A 7 12.31 53.23 26.41
CA PHE A 7 11.41 52.87 25.31
C PHE A 7 12.08 52.19 24.12
N SER A 8 13.41 51.99 24.15
CA SER A 8 14.16 51.40 23.03
C SER A 8 14.65 49.97 23.26
N LEU A 9 14.21 49.27 24.32
CA LEU A 9 14.59 47.87 24.55
C LEU A 9 13.42 46.87 24.43
N LEU A 10 12.18 47.34 24.29
CA LEU A 10 11.00 46.47 24.15
C LEU A 10 10.51 46.31 22.70
N MET A 11 11.14 47.01 21.75
CA MET A 11 10.81 46.95 20.32
C MET A 11 11.92 46.31 19.48
N LEU A 12 12.78 45.49 20.10
CA LEU A 12 13.85 44.74 19.44
C LEU A 12 13.87 43.25 19.87
N MET A 13 12.70 42.71 20.20
CA MET A 13 12.46 41.26 20.36
C MET A 13 11.35 40.77 19.43
N LEU A 14 11.12 41.46 18.31
CA LEU A 14 10.03 41.14 17.37
C LEU A 14 10.51 40.85 15.93
N ILE A 15 11.82 40.64 15.73
CA ILE A 15 12.38 40.32 14.40
C ILE A 15 13.36 39.15 14.50
N LEU A 16 12.90 38.02 15.03
CA LEU A 16 13.54 36.71 14.83
C LEU A 16 12.50 35.58 14.89
N MET A 17 11.25 35.85 14.52
CA MET A 17 10.40 34.81 13.94
C MET A 17 10.51 34.96 12.43
N GLY A 18 11.59 34.41 11.86
CA GLY A 18 11.48 34.00 10.46
C GLY A 18 10.26 33.07 10.34
N PRO A 19 9.55 33.05 9.21
CA PRO A 19 8.53 32.04 9.00
C PRO A 19 9.24 30.69 9.12
N VAL A 20 9.12 30.04 10.27
CA VAL A 20 9.37 28.61 10.35
C VAL A 20 8.23 28.04 9.54
N LEU A 21 8.49 27.80 8.26
CA LEU A 21 7.68 26.93 7.42
C LEU A 21 7.80 25.55 8.05
N MET A 22 7.06 25.32 9.14
CA MET A 22 6.82 23.99 9.64
C MET A 22 5.88 23.36 8.62
N THR A 23 6.46 22.61 7.69
CA THR A 23 5.69 21.75 6.81
C THR A 23 4.94 20.77 7.72
N ASN A 24 3.61 20.85 7.75
CA ASN A 24 2.78 19.81 8.35
C ASN A 24 3.13 18.50 7.63
N ALA A 25 3.99 17.67 8.21
CA ALA A 25 4.43 16.46 7.56
C ALA A 25 3.33 15.41 7.72
N GLN A 26 2.61 15.11 6.64
CA GLN A 26 1.83 13.87 6.54
C GLN A 26 2.76 12.70 6.87
N VAL A 27 2.27 11.73 7.64
CA VAL A 27 3.11 10.58 8.03
C VAL A 27 3.38 9.71 6.82
N VAL A 28 2.32 9.38 6.07
CA VAL A 28 2.39 8.79 4.73
C VAL A 28 2.17 9.88 3.73
N LYS A 29 3.06 9.97 2.76
CA LYS A 29 2.93 10.95 1.71
C LYS A 29 2.29 10.33 0.47
N GLU A 30 1.55 11.15 -0.27
CA GLU A 30 0.90 10.74 -1.52
C GLU A 30 1.85 10.75 -2.72
N ASP A 31 3.12 11.20 -2.57
CA ASP A 31 4.13 11.10 -3.62
C ASP A 31 4.23 9.67 -4.14
N ASP A 32 4.21 9.56 -5.47
CA ASP A 32 4.32 8.32 -6.23
C ASP A 32 3.27 7.27 -5.83
N LEU A 33 2.14 7.67 -5.23
CA LEU A 33 0.96 6.82 -5.08
C LEU A 33 0.33 6.61 -6.46
N ILE A 34 0.16 5.35 -6.85
CA ILE A 34 -0.30 4.95 -8.19
C ILE A 34 -1.74 4.45 -8.16
N ILE A 35 -2.06 3.61 -7.17
CA ILE A 35 -3.40 3.05 -6.97
C ILE A 35 -3.69 3.10 -5.49
N TYR A 36 -4.89 3.54 -5.13
CA TYR A 36 -5.46 3.33 -3.80
C TYR A 36 -6.92 2.91 -3.92
N TYR A 37 -7.19 1.66 -3.55
CA TYR A 37 -8.53 1.13 -3.41
C TYR A 37 -8.88 1.03 -1.92
N SER A 38 -9.65 2.00 -1.43
CA SER A 38 -10.13 1.97 -0.04
C SER A 38 -11.21 0.92 0.21
N PHE A 39 -11.88 0.45 -0.86
CA PHE A 39 -12.99 -0.51 -0.79
C PHE A 39 -14.22 -0.08 0.04
N ASN A 40 -14.21 1.13 0.60
CA ASN A 40 -15.34 1.74 1.26
C ASN A 40 -16.53 1.88 0.32
N LYS A 41 -17.74 1.80 0.87
CA LYS A 41 -18.98 1.78 0.09
C LYS A 41 -19.16 3.00 -0.83
N ASP A 42 -18.66 4.16 -0.43
CA ASP A 42 -18.72 5.40 -1.23
C ASP A 42 -17.71 5.44 -2.39
N THR A 43 -16.73 4.53 -2.38
CA THR A 43 -15.77 4.29 -3.47
C THR A 43 -16.16 3.12 -4.39
N LEU A 44 -17.35 2.54 -4.19
CA LEU A 44 -17.93 1.52 -5.07
C LEU A 44 -19.03 2.12 -5.96
N LYS A 45 -18.92 1.97 -7.28
CA LYS A 45 -19.86 2.54 -8.27
C LYS A 45 -20.28 1.49 -9.29
N GLY A 46 -21.40 0.81 -9.03
CA GLY A 46 -21.81 -0.33 -9.87
C GLY A 46 -20.77 -1.43 -9.74
N ASP A 47 -20.19 -1.85 -10.87
CA ASP A 47 -19.12 -2.85 -10.91
C ASP A 47 -17.72 -2.23 -10.78
N ASP A 48 -17.62 -0.95 -10.38
CA ASP A 48 -16.34 -0.25 -10.26
C ASP A 48 -15.88 -0.07 -8.82
N VAL A 49 -14.60 -0.35 -8.60
CA VAL A 49 -13.83 0.13 -7.45
C VAL A 49 -13.07 1.38 -7.88
N VAL A 50 -13.42 2.53 -7.30
CA VAL A 50 -12.81 3.81 -7.64
C VAL A 50 -11.39 3.88 -7.06
N ASP A 51 -10.45 4.28 -7.89
CA ASP A 51 -9.10 4.63 -7.47
C ASP A 51 -9.08 6.03 -6.83
N VAL A 52 -8.95 6.07 -5.51
CA VAL A 52 -8.93 7.32 -4.74
C VAL A 52 -7.56 7.99 -4.70
N SER A 53 -6.54 7.44 -5.36
CA SER A 53 -5.25 8.13 -5.54
C SER A 53 -5.35 9.36 -6.45
N GLY A 54 -6.39 9.43 -7.27
CA GLY A 54 -6.59 10.49 -8.27
C GLY A 54 -6.00 10.17 -9.66
N ASN A 55 -5.33 9.02 -9.82
CA ASN A 55 -4.74 8.60 -11.10
C ASN A 55 -5.72 7.90 -12.05
N LYS A 56 -6.95 7.64 -11.60
CA LYS A 56 -8.05 7.06 -12.40
C LYS A 56 -7.78 5.62 -12.84
N ASN A 57 -6.99 4.89 -12.06
CA ASN A 57 -6.76 3.48 -12.27
C ASN A 57 -7.92 2.66 -11.69
N ASP A 58 -9.17 2.99 -12.04
CA ASP A 58 -10.35 2.35 -11.48
C ASP A 58 -10.35 0.84 -11.78
N GLY A 59 -10.75 0.03 -10.80
CA GLY A 59 -10.87 -1.41 -10.93
C GLY A 59 -12.26 -1.82 -11.42
N LEU A 60 -12.33 -2.73 -12.38
CA LEU A 60 -13.56 -3.39 -12.81
C LEU A 60 -13.73 -4.71 -12.05
N ILE A 61 -14.80 -4.84 -11.29
CA ILE A 61 -15.21 -6.08 -10.62
C ILE A 61 -15.65 -7.10 -11.67
N LYS A 62 -15.06 -8.29 -11.59
CA LYS A 62 -15.39 -9.48 -12.39
C LYS A 62 -15.98 -10.55 -11.49
N GLY A 63 -16.89 -11.34 -12.05
CA GLY A 63 -17.67 -12.29 -11.27
C GLY A 63 -18.89 -11.62 -10.62
N ASN A 64 -19.64 -12.39 -9.83
CA ASN A 64 -20.88 -11.93 -9.20
C ASN A 64 -20.88 -12.14 -7.69
N ASP A 65 -19.84 -12.75 -7.13
CA ASP A 65 -19.82 -13.20 -5.74
C ASP A 65 -18.89 -12.37 -4.83
N ILE A 66 -18.19 -11.36 -5.38
CA ILE A 66 -17.45 -10.38 -4.57
C ILE A 66 -18.42 -9.44 -3.87
N LYS A 67 -18.26 -9.29 -2.55
CA LYS A 67 -19.21 -8.55 -1.70
C LYS A 67 -18.51 -7.48 -0.87
N SER A 68 -19.16 -6.33 -0.76
CA SER A 68 -18.79 -5.34 0.25
C SER A 68 -19.24 -5.83 1.63
N VAL A 69 -18.30 -5.90 2.57
CA VAL A 69 -18.49 -6.35 3.94
C VAL A 69 -17.78 -5.41 4.92
N LYS A 70 -17.92 -5.64 6.23
CA LYS A 70 -17.15 -4.88 7.21
C LYS A 70 -15.65 -5.14 7.04
N GLY A 71 -14.89 -4.09 6.77
CA GLY A 71 -13.45 -4.10 6.61
C GLY A 71 -12.70 -3.96 7.93
N LYS A 72 -11.40 -3.76 7.81
CA LYS A 72 -10.54 -3.31 8.90
C LYS A 72 -10.73 -1.81 9.16
N VAL A 73 -10.81 -1.03 8.09
CA VAL A 73 -11.11 0.41 8.08
C VAL A 73 -12.40 0.57 7.26
N GLY A 74 -13.50 0.96 7.92
CA GLY A 74 -14.78 1.07 7.22
C GLY A 74 -15.28 -0.25 6.61
N GLU A 75 -15.41 -0.29 5.28
CA GLU A 75 -15.79 -1.48 4.51
C GLU A 75 -14.61 -2.05 3.71
N GLY A 76 -14.64 -3.37 3.47
CA GLY A 76 -13.70 -4.07 2.60
C GLY A 76 -14.43 -4.95 1.59
N MET A 77 -13.67 -5.62 0.73
CA MET A 77 -14.21 -6.54 -0.28
C MET A 77 -13.90 -7.99 0.10
N GLU A 78 -14.94 -8.80 0.24
CA GLU A 78 -14.87 -10.25 0.43
C GLU A 78 -14.84 -10.95 -0.92
N PHE A 79 -13.75 -11.66 -1.19
CA PHE A 79 -13.55 -12.50 -2.36
C PHE A 79 -13.86 -13.96 -2.03
N PRO A 80 -14.50 -14.71 -2.94
CA PRO A 80 -14.94 -16.08 -2.67
C PRO A 80 -13.83 -17.14 -2.82
N GLY A 81 -12.63 -16.79 -3.31
CA GLY A 81 -11.59 -17.77 -3.63
C GLY A 81 -11.85 -18.53 -4.94
N VAL A 82 -12.56 -17.91 -5.89
CA VAL A 82 -12.88 -18.49 -7.20
C VAL A 82 -12.23 -17.65 -8.30
N SER A 83 -11.61 -18.31 -9.29
CA SER A 83 -10.81 -17.62 -10.31
C SER A 83 -11.59 -16.74 -11.29
N SER A 84 -12.93 -16.84 -11.29
CA SER A 84 -13.81 -15.93 -12.05
C SER A 84 -14.05 -14.59 -11.35
N ASP A 85 -13.68 -14.48 -10.08
CA ASP A 85 -14.03 -13.37 -9.20
C ASP A 85 -12.76 -12.62 -8.80
N TYR A 86 -12.53 -11.49 -9.47
CA TYR A 86 -11.36 -10.64 -9.29
C TYR A 86 -11.67 -9.18 -9.67
N ILE A 87 -10.71 -8.29 -9.47
CA ILE A 87 -10.80 -6.89 -9.96
C ILE A 87 -9.74 -6.67 -11.03
N SER A 88 -10.17 -6.21 -12.20
CA SER A 88 -9.30 -5.87 -13.33
C SER A 88 -8.96 -4.39 -13.34
N VAL A 89 -7.67 -4.04 -13.23
CA VAL A 89 -7.22 -2.64 -13.21
C VAL A 89 -7.26 -2.06 -14.62
N ARG A 90 -7.97 -0.95 -14.83
CA ARG A 90 -8.24 -0.41 -16.17
C ARG A 90 -7.04 0.23 -16.85
N GLU A 91 -6.52 1.31 -16.28
CA GLU A 91 -5.62 2.21 -16.96
C GLU A 91 -4.14 1.94 -16.62
N HIS A 92 -3.87 1.10 -15.61
CA HIS A 92 -2.50 0.82 -15.15
C HIS A 92 -1.98 -0.52 -15.68
N GLN A 93 -1.11 -0.42 -16.68
CA GLN A 93 -0.24 -1.51 -17.12
C GLN A 93 1.22 -1.14 -16.94
N TYR A 94 2.06 -2.16 -16.76
CA TYR A 94 3.51 -1.99 -16.90
C TYR A 94 3.95 -2.46 -18.27
N ALA A 95 4.77 -1.64 -18.93
CA ALA A 95 5.48 -1.98 -20.16
C ALA A 95 6.98 -1.64 -20.09
N ASP A 96 7.39 -0.89 -19.06
CA ASP A 96 8.77 -0.50 -18.81
C ASP A 96 9.21 -1.05 -17.43
N PRO A 97 10.51 -1.33 -17.23
CA PRO A 97 11.01 -1.76 -15.92
C PRO A 97 10.77 -0.72 -14.82
N ILE A 98 10.48 -1.23 -13.62
CA ILE A 98 10.15 -0.46 -12.41
C ILE A 98 11.38 -0.49 -11.50
N GLU A 99 11.89 0.68 -11.07
CA GLU A 99 13.03 0.72 -10.14
C GLU A 99 12.60 0.49 -8.69
N GLU A 100 11.48 1.10 -8.30
CA GLU A 100 11.02 1.14 -6.91
C GLU A 100 9.52 0.86 -6.84
N ILE A 101 9.11 0.08 -5.84
CA ILE A 101 7.69 -0.26 -5.65
C ILE A 101 7.39 -0.52 -4.18
N SER A 102 6.19 -0.15 -3.75
CA SER A 102 5.57 -0.67 -2.54
C SER A 102 4.14 -1.09 -2.78
N LEU A 103 3.75 -2.21 -2.17
CA LEU A 103 2.38 -2.72 -2.14
C LEU A 103 1.98 -2.85 -0.69
N ALA A 104 0.80 -2.36 -0.33
CA ALA A 104 0.24 -2.50 1.00
C ALA A 104 -1.23 -2.92 0.93
N ALA A 105 -1.66 -3.78 1.85
CA ALA A 105 -3.07 -4.14 2.00
C ALA A 105 -3.35 -4.66 3.41
N TRP A 106 -4.57 -4.44 3.89
CA TRP A 106 -5.14 -5.24 4.96
C TRP A 106 -5.78 -6.49 4.38
N VAL A 107 -5.46 -7.64 4.98
CA VAL A 107 -5.98 -8.93 4.56
C VAL A 107 -6.59 -9.68 5.75
N LYS A 108 -7.62 -10.48 5.47
CA LYS A 108 -8.14 -11.48 6.40
C LYS A 108 -8.49 -12.73 5.61
N THR A 109 -7.68 -13.78 5.76
CA THR A 109 -7.85 -15.05 5.05
C THR A 109 -7.30 -16.21 5.87
N GLY A 110 -7.87 -17.40 5.69
CA GLY A 110 -7.36 -18.67 6.24
C GLY A 110 -6.63 -19.53 5.22
N GLN A 111 -6.36 -19.01 4.01
CA GLN A 111 -5.79 -19.79 2.91
C GLN A 111 -4.85 -18.96 2.03
N ARG A 112 -4.07 -19.68 1.21
CA ARG A 112 -3.23 -19.09 0.17
C ARG A 112 -4.10 -18.42 -0.92
N GLY A 113 -3.65 -17.27 -1.44
CA GLY A 113 -4.27 -16.59 -2.56
C GLY A 113 -3.57 -15.28 -2.95
N MET A 114 -3.74 -14.87 -4.21
CA MET A 114 -3.08 -13.67 -4.75
C MET A 114 -3.80 -12.38 -4.41
N ILE A 115 -3.10 -11.47 -3.73
CA ILE A 115 -3.63 -10.13 -3.42
C ILE A 115 -3.60 -9.29 -4.70
N ALA A 116 -2.44 -9.21 -5.36
CA ALA A 116 -2.27 -8.44 -6.59
C ALA A 116 -1.22 -9.07 -7.53
N SER A 117 -1.42 -8.94 -8.84
CA SER A 117 -0.51 -9.49 -9.84
C SER A 117 -0.48 -8.65 -11.11
N TRP A 118 0.74 -8.34 -11.58
CA TRP A 118 1.03 -7.78 -12.91
C TRP A 118 1.88 -8.76 -13.72
N ASP A 119 1.53 -10.05 -13.65
CA ASP A 119 2.31 -11.18 -14.17
C ASP A 119 3.66 -11.33 -13.46
N ARG A 120 3.79 -12.37 -12.64
CA ARG A 120 5.05 -12.68 -11.94
C ARG A 120 6.19 -12.93 -12.92
N SER A 121 5.92 -13.46 -14.11
CA SER A 121 6.95 -13.79 -15.11
C SER A 121 7.43 -12.56 -15.87
N GLU A 122 6.75 -11.42 -15.76
CA GLU A 122 7.13 -10.17 -16.42
C GLU A 122 7.48 -9.07 -15.42
N PHE A 123 6.72 -8.93 -14.33
CA PHE A 123 6.91 -7.92 -13.30
C PHE A 123 6.85 -8.53 -11.90
N PHE A 124 5.65 -8.65 -11.31
CA PHE A 124 5.54 -9.08 -9.92
C PHE A 124 4.18 -9.70 -9.58
N ARG A 125 4.19 -10.39 -8.43
CA ARG A 125 3.02 -10.87 -7.70
C ARG A 125 3.19 -10.61 -6.21
N PHE A 126 2.10 -10.24 -5.56
CA PHE A 126 2.00 -10.08 -4.11
C PHE A 126 0.85 -10.94 -3.58
N ALA A 127 1.13 -11.79 -2.60
CA ALA A 127 0.20 -12.85 -2.19
C ALA A 127 0.32 -13.23 -0.71
N VAL A 128 -0.73 -13.89 -0.20
CA VAL A 128 -0.61 -14.77 0.96
C VAL A 128 -0.31 -16.16 0.44
N GLY A 129 0.84 -16.70 0.79
CA GLY A 129 1.40 -17.97 0.35
C GLY A 129 1.91 -17.96 -1.10
N ASP A 130 2.66 -19.01 -1.44
CA ASP A 130 3.23 -19.26 -2.77
C ASP A 130 3.28 -20.77 -3.10
N ASP A 131 3.82 -21.19 -4.25
CA ASP A 131 4.03 -22.60 -4.64
C ASP A 131 5.31 -23.23 -4.10
N VAL A 132 6.15 -22.47 -3.40
CA VAL A 132 7.30 -22.98 -2.67
C VAL A 132 6.88 -24.17 -1.80
N GLY A 133 7.49 -25.34 -2.05
CA GLY A 133 7.18 -26.58 -1.32
C GLY A 133 6.05 -27.44 -1.89
N GLY A 134 5.52 -27.12 -3.07
CA GLY A 134 4.56 -27.97 -3.77
C GLY A 134 3.11 -27.68 -3.39
N ASN A 135 2.63 -26.50 -3.77
CA ASN A 135 1.23 -26.10 -3.88
C ASN A 135 0.27 -26.23 -2.68
N ASN A 136 0.72 -26.72 -1.51
CA ASN A 136 -0.16 -26.94 -0.37
C ASN A 136 0.27 -26.14 0.87
N GLY A 137 -0.58 -25.16 1.23
CA GLY A 137 -0.67 -24.67 2.61
C GLY A 137 0.42 -23.71 3.08
N THR A 138 1.08 -22.99 2.16
CA THR A 138 1.93 -21.87 2.56
C THR A 138 1.08 -20.72 3.08
N THR A 139 1.52 -20.13 4.19
CA THR A 139 0.74 -19.20 5.01
C THR A 139 1.44 -17.87 5.22
N PHE A 140 2.66 -17.69 4.69
CA PHE A 140 3.45 -16.47 4.76
C PHE A 140 3.04 -15.41 3.74
N VAL A 141 3.61 -14.22 3.79
CA VAL A 141 3.51 -13.23 2.70
C VAL A 141 4.51 -13.57 1.60
N ALA A 142 4.11 -13.52 0.33
CA ALA A 142 4.98 -13.69 -0.82
C ALA A 142 5.03 -12.41 -1.67
N PHE A 143 6.22 -12.06 -2.13
CA PHE A 143 6.47 -10.98 -3.07
C PHE A 143 7.45 -11.46 -4.13
N ASP A 144 6.90 -11.92 -5.23
CA ASP A 144 7.67 -12.52 -6.30
C ASP A 144 7.88 -11.50 -7.38
N THR A 145 9.11 -11.40 -7.85
CA THR A 145 9.49 -10.43 -8.87
C THR A 145 10.20 -11.13 -10.01
N CYS A 146 10.08 -10.55 -11.21
CA CYS A 146 10.89 -10.94 -12.34
C CYS A 146 11.59 -9.75 -12.97
N CYS A 147 12.73 -10.15 -13.54
CA CYS A 147 13.30 -9.65 -14.77
C CYS A 147 14.13 -8.39 -14.53
N PRO A 148 15.44 -8.41 -14.85
CA PRO A 148 16.17 -9.44 -15.58
C PRO A 148 16.45 -10.74 -14.81
N CYS A 149 16.15 -10.79 -13.51
CA CYS A 149 16.30 -11.99 -12.67
C CYS A 149 15.00 -12.29 -11.94
N CYS A 150 14.53 -13.53 -12.03
CA CYS A 150 13.42 -14.02 -11.22
C CYS A 150 13.85 -14.15 -9.75
N HIS A 151 13.00 -13.74 -8.83
CA HIS A 151 13.19 -13.96 -7.40
C HIS A 151 11.83 -14.14 -6.73
N ASP A 152 11.55 -15.39 -6.35
CA ASP A 152 10.40 -15.76 -5.53
C ASP A 152 10.80 -15.61 -4.07
N TRP A 153 10.17 -14.66 -3.40
CA TRP A 153 10.64 -14.16 -2.12
C TRP A 153 9.48 -14.09 -1.13
N PHE A 154 9.74 -14.47 0.11
CA PHE A 154 8.68 -14.66 1.10
C PHE A 154 9.10 -14.29 2.52
N GLY A 155 8.10 -13.98 3.33
CA GLY A 155 8.21 -13.71 4.76
C GLY A 155 8.30 -14.98 5.59
N LYS A 156 8.38 -14.79 6.91
CA LYS A 156 8.48 -15.86 7.91
C LYS A 156 7.22 -16.02 8.75
N THR A 157 6.41 -14.97 8.85
CA THR A 157 5.22 -14.96 9.70
C THR A 157 4.04 -15.61 8.98
N ASP A 158 3.36 -16.55 9.66
CA ASP A 158 2.08 -17.10 9.20
C ASP A 158 0.97 -16.04 9.36
N VAL A 159 0.29 -15.73 8.26
CA VAL A 159 -0.78 -14.71 8.18
C VAL A 159 -2.11 -15.27 7.67
N ALA A 160 -2.14 -16.54 7.25
CA ALA A 160 -3.36 -17.22 6.81
C ALA A 160 -4.10 -17.90 7.99
N ASP A 161 -4.50 -17.11 8.99
CA ASP A 161 -5.08 -17.59 10.25
C ASP A 161 -6.50 -17.05 10.54
N ASP A 162 -7.16 -16.52 9.50
CA ASP A 162 -8.46 -15.85 9.54
C ASP A 162 -8.50 -14.60 10.45
N LYS A 163 -7.35 -13.98 10.74
CA LYS A 163 -7.27 -12.66 11.41
C LYS A 163 -6.82 -11.57 10.45
N TRP A 164 -7.05 -10.33 10.88
CA TRP A 164 -6.61 -9.16 10.15
C TRP A 164 -5.10 -9.00 10.27
N HIS A 165 -4.42 -8.93 9.13
CA HIS A 165 -3.01 -8.59 9.03
C HIS A 165 -2.79 -7.45 8.06
N HIS A 166 -1.90 -6.53 8.40
CA HIS A 166 -1.43 -5.49 7.48
C HIS A 166 -0.14 -5.95 6.82
N LEU A 167 -0.19 -6.19 5.52
CA LEU A 167 0.93 -6.74 4.76
C LEU A 167 1.52 -5.67 3.87
N VAL A 168 2.85 -5.57 3.86
CA VAL A 168 3.56 -4.67 2.94
C VAL A 168 4.73 -5.41 2.30
N ALA A 169 4.89 -5.25 0.99
CA ALA A 169 6.11 -5.60 0.28
C ALA A 169 6.70 -4.35 -0.37
N THR A 170 8.02 -4.15 -0.23
CA THR A 170 8.72 -3.00 -0.81
C THR A 170 9.99 -3.44 -1.54
N SER A 171 10.34 -2.73 -2.61
CA SER A 171 11.64 -2.80 -3.27
C SER A 171 12.15 -1.38 -3.53
N ASP A 172 13.42 -1.12 -3.18
CA ASP A 172 14.13 0.15 -3.48
C ASP A 172 15.20 -0.03 -4.58
N GLY A 173 15.11 -1.14 -5.33
CA GLY A 173 16.11 -1.54 -6.33
C GLY A 173 17.43 -2.05 -5.74
N LYS A 174 17.57 -2.14 -4.41
CA LYS A 174 18.74 -2.72 -3.74
C LYS A 174 18.35 -3.80 -2.74
N GLU A 175 17.28 -3.60 -2.00
CA GLU A 175 16.73 -4.54 -1.04
C GLU A 175 15.22 -4.71 -1.26
N HIS A 176 14.76 -5.95 -1.16
CA HIS A 176 13.35 -6.26 -0.93
C HIS A 176 13.09 -6.37 0.56
N ARG A 177 11.92 -5.90 1.00
CA ARG A 177 11.47 -6.01 2.39
C ARG A 177 10.02 -6.42 2.45
N ILE A 178 9.71 -7.31 3.36
CA ILE A 178 8.35 -7.72 3.71
C ILE A 178 8.08 -7.27 5.14
N TYR A 179 6.91 -6.67 5.35
CA TYR A 179 6.43 -6.27 6.66
C TYR A 179 5.09 -6.93 6.95
N VAL A 180 4.92 -7.34 8.20
CA VAL A 180 3.65 -7.85 8.75
C VAL A 180 3.31 -7.04 9.99
N ASP A 181 2.11 -6.49 10.03
CA ASP A 181 1.57 -5.72 11.16
C ASP A 181 2.49 -4.59 11.63
N GLY A 182 3.07 -3.88 10.66
CA GLY A 182 3.94 -2.73 10.91
C GLY A 182 5.38 -3.08 11.29
N LYS A 183 5.75 -4.35 11.29
CA LYS A 183 7.10 -4.83 11.67
C LYS A 183 7.77 -5.50 10.49
N LEU A 184 9.09 -5.29 10.36
CA LEU A 184 9.89 -5.98 9.36
C LEU A 184 9.86 -7.48 9.67
N ASP A 185 9.39 -8.25 8.71
CA ASP A 185 9.31 -9.71 8.79
C ASP A 185 10.53 -10.35 8.13
N GLU A 186 10.90 -9.88 6.94
CA GLU A 186 12.04 -10.41 6.20
C GLU A 186 12.64 -9.39 5.21
N LYS A 187 13.94 -9.53 4.89
CA LYS A 187 14.62 -8.71 3.88
C LYS A 187 15.72 -9.47 3.14
N ALA A 188 15.94 -9.11 1.87
CA ALA A 188 17.04 -9.63 1.05
C ALA A 188 17.54 -8.58 0.09
N ASP A 189 18.75 -8.79 -0.42
CA ASP A 189 19.26 -8.06 -1.58
C ASP A 189 18.36 -8.32 -2.78
N ALA A 190 18.01 -7.24 -3.50
CA ALA A 190 17.31 -7.34 -4.76
C ALA A 190 18.26 -7.97 -5.80
N PRO A 191 17.81 -8.96 -6.59
CA PRO A 191 18.65 -9.65 -7.56
C PRO A 191 19.02 -8.73 -8.75
N ALA A 192 18.27 -7.65 -8.94
CA ALA A 192 18.48 -6.64 -9.96
C ALA A 192 17.96 -5.28 -9.47
N LYS A 193 18.44 -4.19 -10.10
CA LYS A 193 17.99 -2.83 -9.79
C LYS A 193 16.53 -2.58 -10.13
N VAL A 194 16.02 -3.29 -11.13
CA VAL A 194 14.69 -3.08 -11.69
C VAL A 194 13.90 -4.38 -11.70
N ILE A 195 12.59 -4.25 -11.75
CA ILE A 195 11.59 -5.31 -11.92
C ILE A 195 10.91 -5.07 -13.26
N GLY A 196 10.95 -6.03 -14.18
CA GLY A 196 10.32 -5.88 -15.50
C GLY A 196 11.13 -6.45 -16.67
N ALA A 197 10.47 -7.20 -17.56
CA ALA A 197 11.03 -7.65 -18.84
C ALA A 197 10.55 -6.84 -20.06
N GLY A 198 9.61 -5.92 -19.86
CA GLY A 198 9.15 -4.97 -20.88
C GLY A 198 7.99 -5.45 -21.76
N LEU A 199 7.41 -6.63 -21.48
CA LEU A 199 6.13 -7.00 -22.10
C LEU A 199 4.98 -6.35 -21.34
N ALA A 200 4.08 -5.70 -22.08
CA ALA A 200 2.94 -5.02 -21.49
C ALA A 200 2.04 -5.99 -20.69
N ARG A 201 1.74 -5.64 -19.44
CA ARG A 201 0.87 -6.41 -18.53
C ARG A 201 -0.04 -5.52 -17.72
N PHE A 202 -1.33 -5.85 -17.72
CA PHE A 202 -2.35 -5.24 -16.87
C PHE A 202 -2.41 -5.94 -15.52
N GLY A 203 -2.83 -5.21 -14.49
CA GLY A 203 -2.90 -5.71 -13.12
C GLY A 203 -4.24 -6.28 -12.76
N PHE A 204 -4.25 -7.37 -11.99
CA PHE A 204 -5.45 -7.90 -11.34
C PHE A 204 -5.28 -7.92 -9.81
N ILE A 205 -6.38 -7.69 -9.10
CA ILE A 205 -6.50 -7.86 -7.64
C ILE A 205 -7.34 -9.11 -7.37
N GLY A 206 -6.87 -9.99 -6.50
CA GLY A 206 -7.57 -11.23 -6.13
C GLY A 206 -7.27 -12.45 -7.02
N ILE A 207 -6.47 -12.30 -8.08
CA ILE A 207 -6.07 -13.40 -8.98
C ILE A 207 -4.72 -13.10 -9.66
N GLY A 208 -4.13 -14.11 -10.31
CA GLY A 208 -2.96 -13.93 -11.17
C GLY A 208 -3.32 -13.31 -12.52
N SER A 209 -2.46 -12.42 -12.99
CA SER A 209 -2.57 -11.80 -14.32
C SER A 209 -1.51 -12.33 -15.27
N GLU A 210 -1.92 -12.64 -16.50
CA GLU A 210 -1.04 -12.75 -17.68
C GLU A 210 -1.56 -11.82 -18.79
N ALA A 211 -2.27 -10.76 -18.38
CA ALA A 211 -3.13 -9.98 -19.25
C ALA A 211 -2.31 -8.99 -20.09
N GLY A 212 -2.05 -9.35 -21.36
CA GLY A 212 -1.45 -8.43 -22.35
C GLY A 212 -2.39 -7.34 -22.88
N ALA A 213 -3.65 -7.35 -22.45
CA ALA A 213 -4.66 -6.32 -22.72
C ALA A 213 -5.60 -6.24 -21.50
N PHE A 214 -6.37 -5.15 -21.39
CA PHE A 214 -7.34 -4.99 -20.32
C PHE A 214 -8.30 -6.19 -20.21
N ASP A 215 -8.43 -6.75 -19.00
CA ASP A 215 -9.34 -7.87 -18.68
C ASP A 215 -9.14 -9.13 -19.55
N ALA A 216 -7.90 -9.41 -19.97
CA ALA A 216 -7.57 -10.55 -20.82
C ALA A 216 -7.24 -11.83 -20.01
N ALA A 217 -6.06 -12.43 -20.24
CA ALA A 217 -5.70 -13.72 -19.65
C ALA A 217 -5.41 -13.62 -18.14
N THR A 218 -5.97 -14.55 -17.36
CA THR A 218 -5.60 -14.78 -15.96
C THR A 218 -4.61 -15.93 -15.87
N GLY A 219 -3.72 -15.88 -14.88
CA GLY A 219 -2.73 -16.93 -14.63
C GLY A 219 -1.72 -16.53 -13.55
N PRO A 220 -1.35 -17.44 -12.62
CA PRO A 220 -2.01 -18.70 -12.29
C PRO A 220 -3.37 -18.51 -11.59
N THR A 221 -4.12 -19.60 -11.31
CA THR A 221 -5.52 -19.53 -10.83
C THR A 221 -5.68 -19.57 -9.30
N TRP A 222 -4.67 -19.18 -8.52
CA TRP A 222 -4.75 -19.15 -7.05
C TRP A 222 -5.54 -17.91 -6.59
N ALA A 223 -6.86 -17.98 -6.77
CA ALA A 223 -7.78 -16.92 -6.41
C ALA A 223 -7.72 -16.63 -4.91
N TYR A 224 -7.75 -15.35 -4.56
CA TYR A 224 -7.85 -14.92 -3.19
C TYR A 224 -9.24 -15.21 -2.64
N GLY A 225 -9.28 -15.87 -1.49
CA GLY A 225 -10.51 -16.10 -0.73
C GLY A 225 -10.37 -15.54 0.66
N GLY A 226 -11.15 -14.52 0.99
CA GLY A 226 -11.01 -13.73 2.22
C GLY A 226 -11.41 -12.28 1.99
N ILE A 227 -11.11 -11.42 2.96
CA ILE A 227 -11.43 -9.99 2.89
C ILE A 227 -10.14 -9.21 2.57
N LEU A 228 -10.20 -8.32 1.57
CA LEU A 228 -9.18 -7.30 1.31
C LEU A 228 -9.72 -5.93 1.70
N ASP A 229 -8.82 -5.10 2.21
CA ASP A 229 -9.11 -3.73 2.58
C ASP A 229 -7.88 -2.84 2.35
N GLU A 230 -8.08 -1.56 2.04
CA GLU A 230 -7.02 -0.55 1.89
C GLU A 230 -5.84 -0.97 0.98
N PHE A 231 -6.11 -1.45 -0.25
CA PHE A 231 -5.03 -1.81 -1.18
C PHE A 231 -4.36 -0.57 -1.75
N MET A 232 -3.03 -0.49 -1.63
CA MET A 232 -2.22 0.62 -2.14
C MET A 232 -1.03 0.12 -2.96
N LEU A 233 -0.71 0.84 -4.03
CA LEU A 233 0.49 0.66 -4.85
C LEU A 233 1.23 2.00 -4.97
N PHE A 234 2.52 2.01 -4.67
CA PHE A 234 3.41 3.16 -4.81
C PHE A 234 4.61 2.85 -5.72
N HIS A 235 5.15 3.85 -6.41
CA HIS A 235 6.45 3.82 -7.11
C HIS A 235 7.59 4.42 -6.29
N ARG A 236 7.60 4.08 -5.00
CA ARG A 236 8.68 4.39 -4.05
C ARG A 236 8.65 3.37 -2.91
N PRO A 237 9.78 3.14 -2.21
CA PRO A 237 9.75 2.37 -0.98
C PRO A 237 9.03 3.14 0.14
N LEU A 238 8.03 2.52 0.76
CA LEU A 238 7.45 3.02 2.01
C LEU A 238 8.48 2.88 3.13
N SER A 239 8.64 3.94 3.92
CA SER A 239 9.50 3.91 5.10
C SER A 239 8.87 3.10 6.23
N GLU A 240 9.69 2.62 7.19
CA GLU A 240 9.16 1.91 8.37
C GLU A 240 8.13 2.72 9.16
N LYS A 241 8.25 4.05 9.18
CA LYS A 241 7.31 4.94 9.85
C LYS A 241 5.95 4.94 9.14
N GLU A 242 5.97 4.98 7.82
CA GLU A 242 4.77 4.90 6.98
C GLU A 242 4.09 3.54 7.12
N VAL A 243 4.86 2.46 7.05
CA VAL A 243 4.36 1.09 7.25
C VAL A 243 3.70 0.92 8.62
N LYS A 244 4.32 1.42 9.69
CA LYS A 244 3.73 1.42 11.04
C LYS A 244 2.47 2.26 11.13
N HIS A 245 2.41 3.39 10.43
CA HIS A 245 1.23 4.24 10.41
C HIS A 245 0.04 3.52 9.75
N LEU A 246 0.24 2.98 8.55
CA LEU A 246 -0.77 2.22 7.82
C LEU A 246 -1.25 0.98 8.59
N ALA A 247 -0.34 0.30 9.29
CA ALA A 247 -0.67 -0.84 10.14
C ALA A 247 -1.53 -0.51 11.38
N ASN A 248 -1.75 0.77 11.71
CA ASN A 248 -2.73 1.16 12.73
C ASN A 248 -4.16 1.28 12.17
N GLY A 249 -4.34 1.17 10.85
CA GLY A 249 -5.64 1.32 10.18
C GLY A 249 -6.27 2.70 10.37
N PRO A 250 -5.55 3.81 10.06
CA PRO A 250 -6.12 5.15 10.13
C PRO A 250 -7.29 5.28 9.15
N GLU A 251 -8.38 5.95 9.55
CA GLU A 251 -9.51 6.25 8.64
C GLU A 251 -9.09 7.11 7.44
N ASN A 252 -8.06 7.94 7.62
CA ASN A 252 -7.42 8.66 6.54
C ASN A 252 -5.90 8.44 6.63
N PRO A 253 -5.32 7.59 5.76
CA PRO A 253 -3.88 7.25 5.80
C PRO A 253 -2.96 8.42 5.48
N PHE A 254 -3.46 9.48 4.85
CA PHE A 254 -2.71 10.67 4.47
C PHE A 254 -3.01 11.86 5.40
N ALA A 255 -3.70 11.64 6.51
CA ALA A 255 -3.96 12.70 7.48
C ALA A 255 -2.66 13.23 8.10
N VAL A 256 -2.61 14.55 8.29
CA VAL A 256 -1.50 15.22 8.98
C VAL A 256 -1.46 14.81 10.46
N ASP A 257 -0.27 14.47 10.97
CA ASP A 257 -0.05 14.13 12.37
C ASP A 257 -0.53 15.30 13.27
N PRO A 258 -1.45 15.06 14.22
CA PRO A 258 -1.89 16.09 15.16
C PRO A 258 -0.74 16.72 15.95
N ASN A 259 0.36 16.02 16.23
CA ASN A 259 1.52 16.58 16.93
C ASN A 259 2.27 17.64 16.11
N GLY A 260 2.02 17.71 14.79
CA GLY A 260 2.48 18.80 13.92
C GLY A 260 1.50 19.97 13.85
N LYS A 261 0.29 19.86 14.43
CA LYS A 261 -0.71 20.94 14.40
C LYS A 261 -0.38 21.99 15.45
N LEU A 262 -0.30 23.26 15.03
CA LEU A 262 -0.16 24.39 15.96
C LEU A 262 -1.15 24.31 17.14
N SER A 263 -2.40 23.91 16.89
CA SER A 263 -3.42 23.86 17.93
C SER A 263 -3.11 22.90 19.09
N THR A 264 -2.45 21.77 18.85
CA THR A 264 -2.11 20.78 19.89
C THR A 264 -0.86 21.21 20.65
N THR A 265 0.19 21.66 19.95
CA THR A 265 1.39 22.22 20.60
C THR A 265 1.07 23.45 21.47
N TRP A 266 0.14 24.31 21.03
CA TRP A 266 -0.35 25.44 21.84
C TRP A 266 -1.21 24.99 23.02
N GLY A 267 -1.89 23.85 22.94
CA GLY A 267 -2.59 23.23 24.07
C GLY A 267 -1.59 22.73 25.11
N ASP A 268 -0.62 21.93 24.70
CA ASP A 268 0.39 21.34 25.58
C ASP A 268 1.24 22.42 26.29
N ILE A 269 1.56 23.52 25.61
CA ILE A 269 2.30 24.65 26.23
C ILE A 269 1.46 25.35 27.30
N LYS A 270 0.13 25.46 27.11
CA LYS A 270 -0.76 26.09 28.08
C LYS A 270 -0.98 25.24 29.33
N ASP A 271 -0.93 23.92 29.20
CA ASP A 271 -1.10 23.00 30.32
C ASP A 271 0.16 22.87 31.21
N ILE A 272 1.30 23.43 30.77
CA ILE A 272 2.57 23.45 31.51
C ILE A 272 2.75 24.76 32.32
N GLN A 273 1.79 25.69 32.28
CA GLN A 273 1.77 26.93 33.06
C GLN A 273 0.74 26.90 34.19
#